data_AF-A0A0W8G0N3-F1
#
_entry.id   AF-A0A0W8G0N3-F1
#
_cell.length_a   1.000
_cell.length_b   1.000
_cell.length_c   1.000
_cell.angle_alpha   90.00
_cell.angle_beta   90.00
_cell.angle_gamma   90.00
#
_symmetry.space_group_name_H-M   'P 1'
#
loop_
_entity.id
_entity.type
_entity.pdbx_description
1 polymer ?
#
loop_
_entity_poly.entity_id
_entity_poly.type
_entity_poly.pdbx_seq_one_letter_code
_entity_poly.pdbx_strand_id
1 'polypeptide(L)'
;MKRHEILIPLSHQHHSLLILSQLIKKDSPPYKNLPTELHDKRVYTLNKFRDEIVPHFEAEELILIPFILGKNKRIDFLSEEIVGEHKKISELMELIRKEVDLEENLDKLGNLLSIHIRKEERELFQLVQEVFSEEQLTKLLNQFSHLNKPQSC
;
A
#
# COMPACT_ATOMS: atom_id res chain seq x y z
N MET A 1 8.38 -16.78 -7.98
CA MET A 1 9.20 -15.83 -8.75
C MET A 1 9.86 -14.87 -7.78
N LYS A 2 11.14 -14.51 -7.97
CA LYS A 2 11.80 -13.50 -7.15
C LYS A 2 11.28 -12.10 -7.56
N ARG A 3 10.97 -11.24 -6.58
CA ARG A 3 10.58 -9.84 -6.83
C ARG A 3 11.78 -9.08 -7.41
N HIS A 4 11.56 -8.31 -8.47
CA HIS A 4 12.59 -7.47 -9.08
C HIS A 4 13.00 -6.35 -8.11
N GLU A 5 14.28 -5.98 -8.08
CA GLU A 5 14.87 -5.10 -7.07
C GLU A 5 14.13 -3.76 -6.89
N ILE A 6 13.67 -3.18 -8.00
CA ILE A 6 12.89 -1.92 -7.98
C ILE A 6 11.56 -2.00 -7.22
N LEU A 7 10.95 -3.18 -7.14
CA LEU A 7 9.66 -3.39 -6.49
C LEU A 7 9.82 -3.91 -5.05
N ILE A 8 11.02 -4.35 -4.66
CA ILE A 8 11.31 -4.86 -3.31
C ILE A 8 10.98 -3.82 -2.22
N PRO A 9 11.32 -2.52 -2.34
CA PRO A 9 10.99 -1.53 -1.33
C PRO A 9 9.48 -1.43 -1.06
N LEU A 10 8.66 -1.39 -2.12
CA LEU A 10 7.19 -1.37 -2.00
C LEU A 10 6.68 -2.67 -1.38
N SER A 11 7.17 -3.82 -1.85
CA SER A 11 6.84 -5.13 -1.26
C SER A 11 7.24 -5.27 0.21
N HIS A 12 8.31 -4.62 0.67
CA HIS A 12 8.69 -4.63 2.08
C HIS A 12 7.69 -3.85 2.94
N GLN A 13 7.19 -2.71 2.46
CA GLN A 13 6.17 -1.93 3.15
C GLN A 13 4.87 -2.73 3.28
N HIS A 14 4.49 -3.51 2.27
CA HIS A 14 3.32 -4.39 2.30
C HIS A 14 3.29 -5.36 3.48
N HIS A 15 4.45 -5.85 3.96
CA HIS A 15 4.47 -6.78 5.08
C HIS A 15 3.86 -6.15 6.35
N SER A 16 4.29 -4.94 6.68
CA SER A 16 3.79 -4.18 7.82
C SER A 16 2.30 -3.84 7.66
N LEU A 17 1.88 -3.44 6.46
CA LEU A 17 0.49 -3.10 6.17
C LEU A 17 -0.44 -4.33 6.16
N LEU A 18 0.06 -5.51 5.80
CA LEU A 18 -0.69 -6.76 5.94
C LEU A 18 -0.94 -7.11 7.41
N ILE A 19 0.03 -6.86 8.30
CA ILE A 19 -0.18 -7.05 9.75
C ILE A 19 -1.26 -6.10 10.24
N LEU A 20 -1.18 -4.81 9.88
CA LEU A 20 -2.23 -3.83 10.18
C LEU A 20 -3.59 -4.31 9.66
N SER A 21 -3.66 -4.79 8.41
CA SER A 21 -4.89 -5.24 7.78
C SER A 21 -5.59 -6.37 8.54
N GLN A 22 -4.84 -7.23 9.23
CA GLN A 22 -5.42 -8.28 10.07
C GLN A 22 -5.80 -7.75 11.45
N LEU A 23 -4.92 -6.94 12.06
CA LEU A 23 -5.11 -6.37 13.39
C LEU A 23 -6.43 -5.62 13.57
N ILE A 24 -6.84 -4.87 12.54
CA ILE A 24 -7.98 -3.94 12.63
C ILE A 24 -9.31 -4.56 12.25
N LYS A 25 -9.32 -5.83 11.82
CA LYS A 25 -10.56 -6.56 11.56
C LYS A 25 -11.33 -6.83 12.85
N LYS A 26 -12.65 -6.93 12.71
CA LYS A 26 -13.56 -7.19 13.82
C LYS A 26 -13.30 -8.54 14.48
N ASP A 27 -12.93 -9.55 13.69
CA ASP A 27 -12.60 -10.91 14.14
C ASP A 27 -11.11 -11.10 14.48
N SER A 28 -10.33 -10.02 14.53
CA SER A 28 -8.90 -10.09 14.81
C SER A 28 -8.62 -10.72 16.18
N PRO A 29 -7.79 -11.78 16.26
CA PRO A 29 -7.28 -12.25 17.53
C PRO A 29 -6.35 -11.21 18.16
N PRO A 30 -6.08 -11.29 19.48
CA PRO A 30 -5.05 -10.48 20.11
C PRO A 30 -3.67 -10.89 19.59
N TYR A 31 -2.85 -9.90 19.21
CA TYR A 31 -1.47 -10.10 18.79
C TYR A 31 -0.50 -9.57 19.85
N LYS A 32 0.59 -10.31 20.11
CA LYS A 32 1.60 -9.88 21.09
C LYS A 32 2.22 -8.54 20.67
N ASN A 33 2.33 -7.62 21.63
CA ASN A 33 2.86 -6.26 21.44
C ASN A 33 2.08 -5.37 20.46
N LEU A 34 0.82 -5.70 20.15
CA LEU A 34 -0.07 -4.88 19.34
C LEU A 34 -1.36 -4.53 20.11
N PRO A 35 -2.02 -3.41 19.76
CA PRO A 35 -3.27 -3.00 20.38
C PRO A 35 -4.39 -4.04 20.31
N THR A 36 -5.10 -4.23 21.42
CA THR A 36 -6.32 -5.06 21.48
C THR A 36 -7.57 -4.20 21.51
N GLU A 37 -7.54 -3.09 22.23
CA GLU A 37 -8.69 -2.20 22.41
C GLU A 37 -8.98 -1.38 21.15
N LEU A 38 -10.26 -1.14 20.89
CA LEU A 38 -10.73 -0.47 19.67
C LEU A 38 -10.10 0.92 19.46
N HIS A 39 -10.01 1.71 20.53
CA HIS A 39 -9.42 3.05 20.45
C HIS A 39 -7.91 3.01 20.19
N ASP A 40 -7.19 2.08 20.80
CA ASP A 40 -5.74 1.93 20.58
C ASP A 40 -5.45 1.41 19.16
N LYS A 41 -6.29 0.50 18.62
CA LYS A 41 -6.24 0.09 17.22
C LYS A 41 -6.43 1.28 16.28
N ARG A 42 -7.36 2.19 16.58
CA ARG A 42 -7.54 3.45 15.82
C ARG A 42 -6.27 4.30 15.84
N VAL A 43 -5.72 4.58 17.02
CA VAL A 43 -4.50 5.40 17.15
C VAL A 43 -3.35 4.79 16.36
N TYR A 44 -3.16 3.48 16.47
CA TYR A 44 -2.15 2.74 15.72
C TYR A 44 -2.38 2.83 14.20
N THR A 45 -3.62 2.70 13.74
CA THR A 45 -4.01 2.83 12.33
C THR A 45 -3.72 4.22 11.79
N LEU A 46 -4.04 5.27 12.54
CA LEU A 46 -3.77 6.66 12.14
C LEU A 46 -2.26 6.93 12.01
N ASN A 47 -1.45 6.38 12.90
CA ASN A 47 0.01 6.48 12.82
C ASN A 47 0.54 5.73 11.59
N LYS A 48 0.13 4.48 11.37
CA LYS A 48 0.50 3.71 10.18
C LYS A 48 0.07 4.38 8.88
N PHE A 49 -1.10 5.01 8.87
CA PHE A 49 -1.57 5.72 7.70
C PHE A 49 -0.65 6.88 7.33
N ARG A 50 -0.29 7.71 8.31
CA ARG A 50 0.63 8.84 8.11
C ARG A 50 2.04 8.39 7.74
N ASP A 51 2.58 7.40 8.45
CA ASP A 51 4.00 7.07 8.41
C ASP A 51 4.36 6.06 7.32
N GLU A 52 3.40 5.23 6.87
CA GLU A 52 3.67 4.14 5.93
C GLU A 52 2.72 4.15 4.72
N ILE A 53 1.40 4.25 4.92
CA ILE A 53 0.44 4.15 3.80
C ILE A 53 0.55 5.36 2.85
N VAL A 54 0.57 6.59 3.39
CA VAL A 54 0.66 7.80 2.56
C VAL A 54 1.95 7.81 1.72
N PRO A 55 3.16 7.63 2.30
CA PRO A 55 4.39 7.57 1.52
C PRO A 55 4.41 6.42 0.49
N HIS A 56 3.76 5.30 0.80
CA HIS A 56 3.64 4.16 -0.11
C HIS A 56 2.80 4.52 -1.34
N PHE A 57 1.59 5.07 -1.14
CA PHE A 57 0.73 5.53 -2.23
C PHE A 57 1.42 6.61 -3.07
N GLU A 58 2.13 7.55 -2.46
CA GLU A 58 2.89 8.57 -3.19
C GLU A 58 3.98 7.95 -4.07
N ALA A 59 4.72 6.96 -3.57
CA ALA A 59 5.74 6.25 -4.35
C ALA A 59 5.12 5.52 -5.55
N GLU A 60 3.92 4.97 -5.39
CA GLU A 60 3.23 4.30 -6.49
C GLU A 60 2.66 5.29 -7.51
N GLU A 61 1.89 6.27 -7.06
CA GLU A 61 1.18 7.22 -7.93
C GLU A 61 2.10 8.22 -8.62
N LEU A 62 3.20 8.62 -7.99
CA LEU A 62 4.11 9.64 -8.54
C LEU A 62 5.28 9.04 -9.32
N ILE A 63 5.59 7.75 -9.12
CA ILE A 63 6.77 7.12 -9.74
C ILE A 63 6.40 5.85 -10.48
N LEU A 64 5.90 4.82 -9.78
CA LEU A 64 5.69 3.51 -10.40
C LEU A 64 4.65 3.56 -11.51
N ILE A 65 3.45 4.06 -11.20
CA ILE A 65 2.32 4.10 -12.12
C ILE A 65 2.64 4.95 -13.37
N PRO A 66 3.13 6.20 -13.25
CA PRO A 66 3.52 6.99 -14.42
C PRO A 66 4.55 6.31 -15.33
N PHE A 67 5.46 5.52 -14.76
CA PHE A 67 6.46 4.79 -15.53
C PHE A 67 5.86 3.62 -16.32
N ILE A 68 4.91 2.90 -15.72
CA ILE A 68 4.37 1.66 -16.32
C ILE A 68 3.16 1.89 -17.25
N LEU A 69 2.49 3.04 -17.14
CA LEU A 69 1.31 3.39 -17.94
C LEU A 69 1.60 3.45 -19.46
N GLY A 70 0.60 3.04 -20.24
CA GLY A 70 0.61 3.05 -21.70
C GLY A 70 1.46 1.95 -22.34
N LYS A 71 2.04 1.05 -21.53
CA LYS A 71 2.87 -0.08 -22.02
C LYS A 71 2.08 -1.36 -22.19
N ASN A 72 1.00 -1.55 -21.44
CA ASN A 72 0.14 -2.72 -21.51
C ASN A 72 -1.27 -2.40 -20.98
N LYS A 73 -2.30 -2.76 -21.74
CA LYS A 73 -3.71 -2.44 -21.38
C LYS A 73 -4.16 -3.02 -20.03
N ARG A 74 -3.66 -4.20 -19.65
CA ARG A 74 -4.00 -4.81 -18.35
C ARG A 74 -3.27 -4.09 -17.20
N ILE A 75 -2.05 -3.63 -17.42
CA ILE A 75 -1.35 -2.76 -16.46
C ILE A 75 -2.10 -1.45 -16.29
N ASP A 76 -2.56 -0.83 -17.39
CA ASP A 76 -3.31 0.42 -17.35
C ASP A 76 -4.61 0.25 -16.53
N PHE A 77 -5.36 -0.82 -16.80
CA PHE A 77 -6.57 -1.16 -16.04
C PHE A 77 -6.27 -1.39 -14.54
N LEU A 78 -5.24 -2.17 -14.21
CA LEU A 78 -4.87 -2.43 -12.81
C LEU A 78 -4.43 -1.14 -12.09
N SER A 79 -3.69 -0.27 -12.77
CA SER A 79 -3.27 1.02 -12.23
C SER A 79 -4.47 1.91 -11.88
N GLU A 80 -5.49 1.94 -12.73
CA GLU A 80 -6.73 2.68 -12.46
C GLU A 80 -7.49 2.12 -11.25
N GLU A 81 -7.58 0.78 -11.13
CA GLU A 81 -8.21 0.15 -9.96
C GLU A 81 -7.47 0.48 -8.66
N ILE A 82 -6.13 0.40 -8.66
CA ILE A 82 -5.26 0.67 -7.52
C ILE A 82 -5.44 2.11 -7.02
N VAL A 83 -5.38 3.10 -7.93
CA VAL A 83 -5.63 4.51 -7.58
C VAL A 83 -7.07 4.70 -7.06
N GLY A 84 -8.04 3.97 -7.62
CA GLY A 84 -9.41 3.96 -7.11
C GLY A 84 -9.52 3.40 -5.69
N GLU A 85 -8.73 2.38 -5.35
CA GLU A 85 -8.64 1.80 -4.01
C GLU A 85 -7.96 2.75 -3.02
N HIS A 86 -6.90 3.46 -3.41
CA HIS A 86 -6.25 4.49 -2.58
C HIS A 86 -7.23 5.56 -2.12
N LYS A 87 -8.09 6.03 -3.02
CA LYS A 87 -9.15 7.01 -2.70
C LYS A 87 -10.12 6.46 -1.66
N LYS A 88 -10.62 5.23 -1.86
CA LYS A 88 -11.53 4.58 -0.90
C LYS A 88 -10.88 4.36 0.47
N ILE A 89 -9.61 3.98 0.50
CA ILE A 89 -8.82 3.85 1.73
C ILE A 89 -8.75 5.21 2.43
N SER A 90 -8.46 6.29 1.70
CA SER A 90 -8.40 7.64 2.25
C SER A 90 -9.75 8.12 2.81
N GLU A 91 -10.86 7.79 2.15
CA GLU A 91 -12.22 8.06 2.63
C GLU A 91 -12.53 7.33 3.94
N LEU A 92 -12.19 6.03 4.04
CA LEU A 92 -12.34 5.25 5.28
C LEU A 92 -11.50 5.84 6.41
N MET A 93 -10.28 6.28 6.12
CA MET A 93 -9.41 6.92 7.12
C MET A 93 -10.02 8.20 7.70
N GLU A 94 -10.74 8.99 6.89
CA GLU A 94 -11.43 10.18 7.38
C GLU A 94 -12.64 9.85 8.28
N LEU A 95 -13.35 8.75 7.99
CA LEU A 95 -14.40 8.24 8.89
C LEU A 95 -13.82 7.74 10.22
N ILE A 96 -12.72 6.98 10.15
CA ILE A 96 -11.98 6.48 11.33
C ILE A 96 -11.45 7.65 12.18
N ARG A 97 -10.92 8.70 11.54
CA ARG A 97 -10.45 9.91 12.23
C ARG A 97 -11.58 10.59 13.02
N LYS A 98 -12.78 10.66 12.42
CA LYS A 98 -13.98 11.24 13.04
C LYS A 98 -14.74 10.28 13.97
N GLU A 99 -14.23 9.05 14.12
CA GLU A 99 -14.84 7.99 14.95
C GLU A 99 -16.27 7.62 14.54
N VAL A 100 -16.62 7.83 13.26
CA VAL A 100 -17.91 7.41 12.70
C VAL A 100 -17.87 5.89 12.50
N ASP A 101 -18.81 5.15 13.07
CA ASP A 101 -18.93 3.69 12.98
C ASP A 101 -17.56 2.97 13.10
N LEU A 102 -16.80 3.34 14.14
CA LEU A 102 -15.35 3.09 14.21
C LEU A 102 -14.95 1.62 13.97
N GLU A 103 -15.59 0.68 14.67
CA GLU A 103 -15.30 -0.76 14.52
C GLU A 103 -15.57 -1.24 13.08
N GLU A 104 -16.71 -0.83 12.51
CA GLU A 104 -17.12 -1.22 11.16
C GLU A 104 -16.18 -0.64 10.09
N ASN A 105 -15.77 0.61 10.24
CA ASN A 105 -14.87 1.24 9.28
C ASN A 105 -13.42 0.73 9.41
N LEU A 106 -12.96 0.35 10.61
CA LEU A 106 -11.71 -0.37 10.79
C LEU A 106 -11.76 -1.75 10.12
N ASP A 107 -12.86 -2.49 10.26
CA ASP A 107 -13.02 -3.80 9.62
C ASP A 107 -13.02 -3.69 8.09
N LYS A 108 -13.77 -2.74 7.53
CA LYS A 108 -13.77 -2.42 6.10
C LYS A 108 -12.37 -2.07 5.60
N LEU A 109 -11.64 -1.24 6.34
CA LEU A 109 -10.27 -0.85 5.99
C LEU A 109 -9.34 -2.07 5.99
N GLY A 110 -9.43 -2.93 7.01
CA GLY A 110 -8.61 -4.14 7.10
C GLY A 110 -8.85 -5.11 5.95
N ASN A 111 -10.11 -5.29 5.57
CA ASN A 111 -10.46 -6.11 4.40
C ASN A 111 -9.97 -5.47 3.09
N LEU A 112 -10.18 -4.17 2.90
CA LEU A 112 -9.77 -3.45 1.70
C LEU A 112 -8.24 -3.47 1.53
N LEU A 113 -7.47 -3.14 2.57
CA LEU A 113 -6.00 -3.19 2.54
C LEU A 113 -5.49 -4.59 2.17
N SER A 114 -6.09 -5.64 2.71
CA SER A 114 -5.66 -7.01 2.40
C SER A 114 -5.91 -7.38 0.93
N ILE A 115 -7.03 -6.95 0.35
CA ILE A 115 -7.37 -7.17 -1.06
C ILE A 115 -6.42 -6.38 -1.96
N HIS A 116 -6.27 -5.09 -1.66
CA HIS A 116 -5.44 -4.13 -2.37
C HIS A 116 -3.97 -4.60 -2.47
N ILE A 117 -3.32 -4.87 -1.32
CA ILE A 117 -1.92 -5.33 -1.28
C ILE A 117 -1.74 -6.65 -2.05
N ARG A 118 -2.72 -7.57 -1.98
CA ARG A 118 -2.63 -8.84 -2.72
C ARG A 118 -2.73 -8.63 -4.22
N LYS A 119 -3.52 -7.65 -4.67
CA LYS A 119 -3.63 -7.29 -6.09
C LYS A 119 -2.32 -6.73 -6.60
N GLU A 120 -1.70 -5.82 -5.86
CA GLU A 120 -0.40 -5.25 -6.22
C GLU A 120 0.66 -6.34 -6.31
N GLU A 121 0.79 -7.15 -5.26
CA GLU A 121 1.80 -8.21 -5.20
C GLU A 121 1.62 -9.27 -6.30
N ARG A 122 0.39 -9.75 -6.49
CA ARG A 122 0.13 -10.96 -7.29
C ARG A 122 -0.26 -10.67 -8.73
N GLU A 123 -0.77 -9.48 -9.01
CA GLU A 123 -1.22 -9.11 -10.34
C GLU A 123 -0.35 -8.00 -10.92
N LEU A 124 -0.36 -6.80 -10.33
CA LEU A 124 0.32 -5.65 -10.93
C LEU A 124 1.84 -5.88 -11.00
N PHE A 125 2.48 -6.14 -9.87
CA PHE A 125 3.93 -6.27 -9.80
C PHE A 125 4.44 -7.50 -10.57
N GLN A 126 3.67 -8.58 -10.58
CA GLN A 126 3.98 -9.74 -11.42
C GLN A 126 3.93 -9.37 -12.91
N LEU A 127 2.86 -8.72 -13.36
CA LEU A 127 2.69 -8.35 -14.75
C LEU A 127 3.72 -7.30 -15.21
N VAL A 128 4.08 -6.35 -14.35
CA VAL A 128 5.16 -5.40 -14.61
C VAL A 128 6.49 -6.13 -14.87
N GLN A 129 6.81 -7.15 -14.07
CA GLN A 129 8.03 -7.94 -14.29
C GLN A 129 8.01 -8.79 -15.56
N GLU A 130 6.82 -9.18 -16.03
CA GLU A 130 6.67 -9.96 -17.27
C GLU A 130 6.73 -9.08 -18.52
N VAL A 131 6.21 -7.85 -18.44
CA VAL A 131 6.10 -6.92 -19.58
C VAL A 131 7.36 -6.09 -19.80
N PHE A 132 8.07 -5.71 -18.73
CA PHE A 132 9.21 -4.81 -18.81
C PHE A 132 10.53 -5.58 -18.80
N SER A 133 11.48 -5.16 -19.63
CA SER A 133 12.83 -5.71 -19.60
C SER A 133 13.61 -5.20 -18.38
N GLU A 134 14.63 -5.96 -17.98
CA GLU A 134 15.58 -5.56 -16.92
C GLU A 134 16.14 -4.15 -17.16
N GLU A 135 16.51 -3.83 -18.41
CA GLU A 135 17.04 -2.52 -18.78
C GLU A 135 16.01 -1.40 -18.57
N GLN A 136 14.73 -1.66 -18.86
CA GLN A 136 13.66 -0.71 -18.62
C GLN A 136 13.44 -0.51 -17.11
N LEU A 137 13.32 -1.58 -16.34
CA LEU A 137 13.11 -1.50 -14.88
C LEU A 137 14.30 -0.87 -14.15
N THR A 138 15.52 -1.06 -14.64
CA THR A 138 16.72 -0.42 -14.07
C THR A 138 16.68 1.11 -14.23
N LYS A 139 16.08 1.65 -15.30
CA LYS A 139 15.92 3.10 -15.48
C LYS A 139 15.04 3.72 -14.40
N LEU A 140 14.06 2.97 -13.90
CA LEU A 140 13.19 3.38 -12.79
C LEU A 140 13.94 3.42 -11.45
N LEU A 141 14.96 2.58 -11.27
CA LEU A 141 15.79 2.52 -10.05
C LEU A 141 16.52 3.83 -9.74
N ASN A 142 16.94 4.55 -10.78
CA ASN A 142 17.52 5.87 -10.64
C ASN A 142 16.52 6.91 -10.12
N GLN A 143 15.22 6.77 -10.39
CA GLN A 143 14.19 7.70 -9.95
C GLN A 143 13.80 7.47 -8.48
N PHE A 144 13.72 6.21 -8.03
CA PHE A 144 13.45 5.88 -6.62
C PHE A 144 14.57 6.32 -5.65
N SER A 145 15.83 6.32 -6.11
CA SER A 145 16.97 6.71 -5.26
C SER A 145 16.96 8.18 -4.81
N HIS A 146 16.19 9.05 -5.48
CA HIS A 146 16.03 10.44 -5.08
C HIS A 146 15.05 10.65 -3.92
N LEU A 147 14.16 9.69 -3.62
CA LEU A 147 13.22 9.77 -2.50
C LEU A 147 13.83 9.34 -1.15
N ASN A 148 14.87 8.50 -1.18
CA ASN A 148 15.51 7.94 0.03
C ASN A 148 16.68 8.78 0.56
N LYS A 149 16.89 10.00 0.05
CA LYS A 149 17.82 10.92 0.71
C LYS A 149 17.10 11.50 1.93
N PRO A 150 17.62 11.31 3.17
CA PRO A 150 17.13 12.09 4.28
C PRO A 150 17.25 13.56 3.88
N GLN A 151 16.18 14.34 4.07
CA GLN A 151 16.30 15.79 4.06
C GLN A 151 17.35 16.12 5.13
N SER A 152 18.56 16.48 4.69
CA SER A 152 19.55 17.06 5.57
C SER A 152 18.95 18.35 6.12
N CYS A 153 18.64 18.35 7.41
CA CYS A 153 18.68 19.58 8.21
C CYS A 153 20.10 20.14 8.20
#